data_AF-A0A7U8GSB5-F1
#
_entry.id   AF-A0A7U8GSB5-F1
#
_cell.length_a   1.000
_cell.length_b   1.000
_cell.length_c   1.000
_cell.angle_alpha   90.00
_cell.angle_beta   90.00
_cell.angle_gamma   90.00
#
_symmetry.space_group_name_H-M   'P 1'
#
loop_
_entity.id
_entity.type
_entity.pdbx_description
1 polymer ?
#
loop_
_entity_poly.entity_id
_entity_poly.type
_entity_poly.pdbx_seq_one_letter_code
_entity_poly.pdbx_strand_id
1 'polypeptide(L)'
;MNILILGGTSDARKVVKGLDQKGLLIDNRVIYSVAGLVRIPQLPCEVISGGFSQHGGLETYLKDEQIDLLLDVTHPFAQTMSTSAVRAAKTLGLPCWRFHREAWKAQQGDKWQSFTDMQSLIAAAESYKAVLLTAGQLSQQEIDQFSVYAQHNGQKQVFRTAAPAQATLPDSMQWLKAIGPFNHQDERALLEKHRTDLLISKNSGGAATEAKLIAARELGIEVFMLERPELPEADQIFRDITDCVDAIGTRVNESR
;
A
#
# COMPACT_ATOMS: atom_id res chain seq x y z
N MET A 1 0.24 16.49 -22.82
CA MET A 1 -0.57 16.33 -21.60
C MET A 1 0.36 16.25 -20.39
N ASN A 2 -0.02 16.82 -19.25
CA ASN A 2 0.69 16.77 -17.98
C ASN A 2 -0.02 15.77 -17.05
N ILE A 3 0.66 14.69 -16.68
CA ILE A 3 0.09 13.60 -15.89
C ILE A 3 0.78 13.53 -14.54
N LEU A 4 0.00 13.59 -13.45
CA LEU A 4 0.50 13.31 -12.10
C LEU A 4 0.10 11.89 -11.69
N ILE A 5 1.09 11.05 -11.39
CA ILE A 5 0.91 9.71 -10.84
C ILE A 5 1.20 9.75 -9.35
N LEU A 6 0.18 9.53 -8.53
CA LEU A 6 0.34 9.32 -7.09
C LEU A 6 0.77 7.87 -6.87
N GLY A 7 2.03 7.67 -6.51
CA GLY A 7 2.66 6.37 -6.48
C GLY A 7 2.96 5.83 -5.08
N GLY A 8 4.00 5.00 -5.02
CA GLY A 8 4.45 4.33 -3.79
C GLY A 8 4.22 2.82 -3.80
N THR A 9 3.60 2.28 -4.85
CA THR A 9 3.35 0.85 -5.04
C THR A 9 4.23 0.27 -6.17
N SER A 10 4.34 -1.06 -6.21
CA SER A 10 4.92 -1.73 -7.39
C SER A 10 4.12 -1.46 -8.66
N ASP A 11 2.81 -1.27 -8.51
CA ASP A 11 1.89 -1.11 -9.63
C ASP A 11 2.06 0.27 -10.27
N ALA A 12 2.25 1.31 -9.46
CA ALA A 12 2.57 2.65 -9.97
C ALA A 12 3.84 2.66 -10.82
N ARG A 13 4.88 1.91 -10.41
CA ARG A 13 6.11 1.75 -11.20
C ARG A 13 5.87 0.96 -12.49
N LYS A 14 4.99 -0.04 -12.48
CA LYS A 14 4.60 -0.79 -13.68
C LYS A 14 3.81 0.07 -14.66
N VAL A 15 2.92 0.95 -14.17
CA VAL A 15 2.23 1.94 -15.01
C VAL A 15 3.25 2.83 -15.71
N VAL A 16 4.18 3.46 -14.97
CA VAL A 16 5.22 4.31 -15.58
C VAL A 16 6.04 3.56 -16.63
N LYS A 17 6.45 2.32 -16.32
CA LYS A 17 7.15 1.47 -17.29
C LYS A 17 6.31 1.18 -18.54
N GLY A 18 5.01 0.93 -18.40
CA GLY A 18 4.11 0.71 -19.53
C GLY A 18 3.95 1.96 -20.39
N LEU A 19 3.86 3.15 -19.76
CA LEU A 19 3.82 4.43 -20.47
C LEU A 19 5.12 4.66 -21.27
N ASP A 20 6.27 4.39 -20.67
CA ASP A 20 7.59 4.46 -21.32
C ASP A 20 7.69 3.54 -22.54
N GLN A 21 7.25 2.28 -22.38
CA GLN A 21 7.23 1.29 -23.47
C GLN A 21 6.32 1.68 -24.64
N LYS A 22 5.31 2.51 -24.40
CA LYS A 22 4.44 3.07 -25.45
C LYS A 22 4.94 4.40 -26.03
N GLY A 23 6.11 4.89 -25.60
CA GLY A 23 6.65 6.18 -26.01
C GLY A 23 5.87 7.38 -25.46
N LEU A 24 4.96 7.17 -24.51
CA LEU A 24 4.08 8.23 -24.00
C LEU A 24 4.84 9.25 -23.15
N LEU A 25 6.04 8.94 -22.66
CA LEU A 25 6.90 9.86 -21.91
C LEU A 25 7.68 10.85 -22.79
N ILE A 26 7.71 10.62 -24.11
CA ILE A 26 8.46 11.48 -25.06
C ILE A 26 7.73 12.81 -25.25
N ASP A 27 6.43 12.73 -25.51
CA ASP A 27 5.59 13.89 -25.86
C ASP A 27 4.72 14.38 -24.70
N ASN A 28 4.79 13.74 -23.52
CA ASN A 28 3.99 14.10 -22.36
C ASN A 28 4.86 14.22 -21.12
N ARG A 29 4.54 15.20 -20.28
CA ARG A 29 5.18 15.35 -18.98
C ARG A 29 4.49 14.42 -17.99
N VAL A 30 5.25 13.48 -17.43
CA VAL A 30 4.78 12.61 -16.35
C VAL A 30 5.55 12.92 -15.08
N ILE A 31 4.81 13.22 -14.02
CA ILE A 31 5.33 13.44 -12.68
C ILE A 31 4.90 12.27 -11.81
N TYR A 32 5.84 11.64 -11.15
CA TYR A 32 5.60 10.55 -10.21
C TYR A 32 5.83 11.05 -8.79
N SER A 33 4.77 11.04 -7.97
CA SER A 33 4.83 11.52 -6.58
C SER A 33 4.85 10.36 -5.58
N VAL A 34 5.71 10.47 -4.57
CA VAL A 34 5.78 9.53 -3.43
C VAL A 34 5.82 10.25 -2.09
N ALA A 35 5.34 9.57 -1.06
CA ALA A 35 5.43 10.07 0.31
C ALA A 35 6.89 10.18 0.83
N GLY A 36 7.84 9.47 0.23
CA GLY A 36 9.25 9.50 0.66
C GLY A 36 9.59 8.65 1.89
N LEU A 37 8.70 7.71 2.27
CA LEU A 37 8.90 6.83 3.44
C LEU A 37 10.04 5.81 3.27
N VAL A 38 10.38 5.49 2.02
CA VAL A 38 11.43 4.55 1.63
C VAL A 38 12.26 5.15 0.49
N ARG A 39 13.24 4.39 -0.02
CA ARG A 39 14.07 4.82 -1.15
C ARG A 39 13.20 5.30 -2.32
N ILE A 40 13.52 6.51 -2.80
CA ILE A 40 12.90 7.11 -3.98
C ILE A 40 13.22 6.24 -5.21
N PRO A 41 12.23 5.83 -6.01
CA PRO A 41 12.49 5.00 -7.18
C PRO A 41 13.17 5.81 -8.28
N GLN A 42 14.05 5.15 -9.03
CA GLN A 42 14.57 5.69 -10.29
C GLN A 42 13.61 5.30 -11.41
N LEU A 43 13.04 6.30 -12.08
CA LEU A 43 12.05 6.15 -13.15
C LEU A 43 12.43 7.07 -14.31
N PRO A 44 12.02 6.75 -15.55
CA PRO A 44 12.27 7.59 -16.74
C PRO A 44 11.33 8.81 -16.79
N CYS A 45 11.01 9.41 -15.64
CA CYS A 45 10.12 10.56 -15.52
C CYS A 45 10.53 11.44 -14.33
N GLU A 46 9.91 12.61 -14.19
CA GLU A 46 10.11 13.45 -13.01
C GLU A 46 9.61 12.70 -11.76
N VAL A 47 10.41 12.68 -10.68
CA VAL A 47 10.05 12.04 -9.42
C VAL A 47 10.13 13.06 -8.29
N ILE A 48 8.99 13.32 -7.65
CA ILE A 48 8.89 14.21 -6.49
C ILE A 48 8.61 13.42 -5.20
N SER A 49 9.05 13.96 -4.06
CA SER A 49 8.94 13.30 -2.75
C SER A 49 8.61 14.28 -1.64
N GLY A 50 7.93 13.79 -0.59
CA GLY A 50 7.67 14.55 0.64
C GLY A 50 6.22 15.06 0.81
N GLY A 51 5.30 14.61 -0.06
CA GLY A 51 3.89 15.02 -0.01
C GLY A 51 3.64 16.44 -0.52
N PHE A 52 2.37 16.86 -0.51
CA PHE A 52 1.94 18.11 -1.15
C PHE A 52 1.78 19.29 -0.19
N SER A 53 1.89 19.09 1.12
CA SER A 53 1.80 20.20 2.10
C SER A 53 2.88 21.25 1.88
N GLN A 54 4.10 20.82 1.52
CA GLN A 54 5.21 21.71 1.16
C GLN A 54 4.94 22.53 -0.13
N HIS A 55 3.94 22.13 -0.91
CA HIS A 55 3.51 22.82 -2.14
C HIS A 55 2.18 23.57 -1.94
N GLY A 56 1.78 23.85 -0.69
CA GLY A 56 0.51 24.51 -0.39
C GLY A 56 -0.73 23.62 -0.57
N GLY A 57 -0.54 22.29 -0.66
CA GLY A 57 -1.61 21.30 -0.84
C GLY A 57 -1.67 20.72 -2.25
N LEU A 58 -2.41 19.62 -2.41
CA LEU A 58 -2.53 18.94 -3.71
C LEU A 58 -3.22 19.82 -4.75
N GLU A 59 -4.27 20.56 -4.38
CA GLU A 59 -5.00 21.45 -5.30
C GLU A 59 -4.10 22.53 -5.88
N THR A 60 -3.32 23.19 -5.03
CA THR A 60 -2.32 24.19 -5.43
C THR A 60 -1.31 23.58 -6.39
N TYR A 61 -0.74 22.42 -6.04
CA TYR A 61 0.22 21.73 -6.89
C TYR A 61 -0.35 21.35 -8.27
N LEU A 62 -1.56 20.78 -8.31
CA LEU A 62 -2.22 20.38 -9.56
C LEU A 62 -2.43 21.60 -10.49
N LYS A 63 -2.78 22.75 -9.91
CA LYS A 63 -2.98 24.00 -10.66
C LYS A 63 -1.67 24.59 -11.16
N ASP A 64 -0.68 24.70 -10.28
CA ASP A 64 0.62 25.33 -10.57
C ASP A 64 1.40 24.53 -11.63
N GLU A 65 1.33 23.20 -11.57
CA GLU A 65 1.95 22.30 -12.55
C GLU A 65 1.07 22.03 -13.78
N GLN A 66 -0.11 22.66 -13.86
CA GLN A 66 -1.06 22.54 -14.96
C GLN A 66 -1.38 21.06 -15.30
N ILE A 67 -1.72 20.26 -14.28
CA ILE A 67 -1.99 18.83 -14.45
C ILE A 67 -3.32 18.61 -15.18
N ASP A 68 -3.26 17.84 -16.26
CA ASP A 68 -4.40 17.47 -17.11
C ASP A 68 -5.05 16.13 -16.68
N LEU A 69 -4.28 15.26 -16.02
CA LEU A 69 -4.73 13.96 -15.54
C LEU A 69 -4.07 13.61 -14.21
N LEU A 70 -4.90 13.34 -13.20
CA LEU A 70 -4.47 12.76 -11.93
C LEU A 70 -4.71 11.25 -11.93
N LEU A 71 -3.66 10.47 -11.75
CA LEU A 71 -3.74 9.01 -11.63
C LEU A 71 -3.36 8.58 -10.21
N ASP A 72 -4.35 8.12 -9.45
CA ASP A 72 -4.17 7.51 -8.13
C ASP A 72 -3.73 6.04 -8.28
N VAL A 73 -2.44 5.77 -8.03
CA VAL A 73 -1.88 4.41 -7.96
C VAL A 73 -1.25 4.16 -6.58
N THR A 74 -1.80 4.83 -5.56
CA THR A 74 -1.35 4.72 -4.19
C THR A 74 -1.69 3.34 -3.61
N HIS A 75 -1.20 3.06 -2.40
CA HIS A 75 -1.53 1.81 -1.73
C HIS A 75 -3.05 1.74 -1.45
N PRO A 76 -3.74 0.59 -1.54
CA PRO A 76 -5.19 0.49 -1.25
C PRO A 76 -5.64 0.95 0.15
N PHE A 77 -4.69 1.16 1.06
CA PHE A 77 -4.92 1.70 2.42
C PHE A 77 -4.53 3.18 2.56
N ALA A 78 -4.12 3.85 1.48
CA ALA A 78 -3.73 5.26 1.48
C ALA A 78 -4.96 6.18 1.40
N GLN A 79 -5.98 5.93 2.23
CA GLN A 79 -7.28 6.58 2.18
C GLN A 79 -7.18 8.12 2.17
N THR A 80 -6.33 8.70 3.02
CA THR A 80 -6.13 10.15 3.08
C THR A 80 -5.69 10.72 1.73
N MET A 81 -4.74 10.07 1.06
CA MET A 81 -4.21 10.54 -0.23
C MET A 81 -5.24 10.33 -1.34
N SER A 82 -5.89 9.17 -1.40
CA SER A 82 -6.95 8.87 -2.36
C SER A 82 -8.14 9.83 -2.23
N THR A 83 -8.55 10.16 -1.01
CA THR A 83 -9.61 11.14 -0.75
C THR A 83 -9.19 12.54 -1.16
N SER A 84 -7.95 12.92 -0.88
CA SER A 84 -7.41 14.22 -1.29
C SER A 84 -7.32 14.34 -2.81
N ALA A 85 -6.96 13.25 -3.51
CA ALA A 85 -6.90 13.18 -4.97
C ALA A 85 -8.27 13.44 -5.61
N VAL A 86 -9.29 12.67 -5.23
CA VAL A 86 -10.65 12.82 -5.77
C VAL A 86 -11.20 14.22 -5.46
N ARG A 87 -11.02 14.71 -4.23
CA ARG A 87 -11.49 16.05 -3.84
C ARG A 87 -10.82 17.12 -4.70
N ALA A 88 -9.50 17.11 -4.77
CA ALA A 88 -8.73 18.13 -5.48
C ALA A 88 -9.04 18.16 -6.97
N ALA A 89 -9.14 16.98 -7.59
CA ALA A 89 -9.47 16.84 -8.99
C ALA A 89 -10.88 17.37 -9.29
N LYS A 90 -11.87 17.03 -8.44
CA LYS A 90 -13.23 17.54 -8.54
C LYS A 90 -13.31 19.07 -8.41
N THR A 91 -12.57 19.65 -7.46
CA THR A 91 -12.50 21.11 -7.29
C THR A 91 -11.98 21.81 -8.54
N LEU A 92 -11.01 21.21 -9.22
CA LEU A 92 -10.35 21.78 -10.41
C LEU A 92 -10.99 21.36 -11.74
N GLY A 93 -11.97 20.46 -11.72
CA GLY A 93 -12.61 19.93 -12.93
C GLY A 93 -11.68 19.08 -13.81
N LEU A 94 -10.65 18.46 -13.24
CA LEU A 94 -9.74 17.56 -13.95
C LEU A 94 -10.07 16.09 -13.65
N PRO A 95 -9.83 15.16 -14.59
CA PRO A 95 -10.10 13.73 -14.39
C PRO A 95 -9.21 13.14 -13.28
N CYS A 96 -9.82 12.40 -12.37
CA CYS A 96 -9.14 11.56 -11.40
C CYS A 96 -9.36 10.10 -11.75
N TRP A 97 -8.33 9.44 -12.26
CA TRP A 97 -8.35 8.00 -12.51
C TRP A 97 -7.67 7.25 -11.37
N ARG A 98 -7.99 5.97 -11.20
CA ARG A 98 -7.37 5.11 -10.19
C ARG A 98 -6.98 3.77 -10.77
N PHE A 99 -5.77 3.30 -10.48
CA PHE A 99 -5.47 1.88 -10.58
C PHE A 99 -5.64 1.25 -9.20
N HIS A 100 -6.55 0.28 -9.10
CA HIS A 100 -6.90 -0.39 -7.86
C HIS A 100 -6.93 -1.90 -8.08
N ARG A 101 -5.79 -2.56 -7.85
CA ARG A 101 -5.67 -4.02 -7.94
C ARG A 101 -6.69 -4.75 -7.04
N GLU A 102 -7.11 -5.93 -7.45
CA GLU A 102 -8.03 -6.78 -6.69
C GLU A 102 -7.51 -7.09 -5.27
N ALA A 103 -8.45 -7.26 -4.33
CA ALA A 103 -8.17 -7.82 -3.01
C ALA A 103 -7.81 -9.29 -3.13
N TRP A 104 -6.95 -9.79 -2.23
CA TRP A 104 -6.78 -11.23 -2.14
C TRP A 104 -8.08 -11.85 -1.64
N LYS A 105 -8.36 -13.06 -2.13
CA LYS A 105 -9.50 -13.88 -1.71
C LYS A 105 -8.96 -15.12 -1.03
N ALA A 106 -9.60 -15.52 0.06
CA ALA A 106 -9.26 -16.76 0.74
C ALA A 106 -9.44 -17.95 -0.21
N GLN A 107 -8.48 -18.84 -0.20
CA GLN A 107 -8.46 -20.10 -0.96
C GLN A 107 -8.67 -21.27 0.00
N GLN A 108 -8.87 -22.46 -0.55
CA GLN A 108 -8.97 -23.68 0.27
C GLN A 108 -7.72 -23.84 1.15
N GLY A 109 -7.94 -24.07 2.45
CA GLY A 109 -6.88 -24.21 3.45
C GLY A 109 -6.47 -22.91 4.14
N ASP A 110 -6.88 -21.74 3.62
CA ASP A 110 -6.68 -20.47 4.33
C ASP A 110 -7.54 -20.42 5.61
N LYS A 111 -6.92 -19.98 6.72
CA LYS A 111 -7.60 -19.73 7.99
C LYS A 111 -7.68 -18.23 8.25
N TRP A 112 -8.46 -17.53 7.42
CA TRP A 112 -8.57 -16.08 7.51
C TRP A 112 -9.72 -15.66 8.42
N GLN A 113 -9.48 -14.65 9.24
CA GLN A 113 -10.50 -13.87 9.91
C GLN A 113 -10.39 -12.42 9.46
N SER A 114 -11.50 -11.88 8.94
CA SER A 114 -11.56 -10.50 8.43
C SER A 114 -11.96 -9.52 9.53
N PHE A 115 -11.35 -8.35 9.50
CA PHE A 115 -11.61 -7.25 10.42
C PHE A 115 -11.74 -5.93 9.65
N THR A 116 -12.67 -5.07 10.04
CA THR A 116 -12.86 -3.75 9.42
C THR A 116 -12.05 -2.65 10.10
N ASP A 117 -11.52 -2.91 11.29
CA ASP A 117 -10.76 -1.95 12.09
C ASP A 117 -9.63 -2.65 12.85
N MET A 118 -8.57 -1.89 13.16
CA MET A 118 -7.40 -2.44 13.83
C MET A 118 -7.66 -2.73 15.31
N GLN A 119 -8.58 -2.00 15.95
CA GLN A 119 -8.85 -2.16 17.39
C GLN A 119 -9.47 -3.52 17.70
N SER A 120 -10.50 -3.93 16.93
CA SER A 120 -11.13 -5.24 17.06
C SER A 120 -10.19 -6.38 16.68
N LEU A 121 -9.32 -6.15 15.67
CA LEU A 121 -8.27 -7.07 15.27
C LEU A 121 -7.28 -7.33 16.40
N ILE A 122 -6.75 -6.27 17.02
CA ILE A 122 -5.79 -6.38 18.12
C ILE A 122 -6.45 -7.07 19.32
N ALA A 123 -7.69 -6.72 19.66
CA ALA A 123 -8.41 -7.37 20.75
C ALA A 123 -8.54 -8.89 20.56
N ALA A 124 -8.85 -9.35 19.34
CA ALA A 124 -8.92 -10.77 19.02
C ALA A 124 -7.55 -11.47 19.09
N ALA A 125 -6.45 -10.73 18.93
CA ALA A 125 -5.10 -11.27 18.90
C ALA A 125 -4.53 -11.60 20.30
N GLU A 126 -5.21 -11.23 21.40
CA GLU A 126 -4.71 -11.42 22.77
C GLU A 126 -4.31 -12.87 23.09
N SER A 127 -5.09 -13.85 22.60
CA SER A 127 -4.90 -15.26 22.96
C SER A 127 -3.71 -15.96 22.28
N TYR A 128 -3.16 -15.36 21.21
CA TYR A 128 -2.05 -15.93 20.44
C TYR A 128 -0.70 -15.70 21.13
N LYS A 129 0.30 -16.52 20.82
CA LYS A 129 1.61 -16.51 21.49
C LYS A 129 2.74 -15.94 20.65
N ALA A 130 2.65 -15.98 19.33
CA ALA A 130 3.70 -15.53 18.42
C ALA A 130 3.11 -14.85 17.18
N VAL A 131 3.03 -13.52 17.24
CA VAL A 131 2.35 -12.69 16.24
C VAL A 131 3.36 -12.06 15.29
N LEU A 132 3.18 -12.27 13.99
CA LEU A 132 3.90 -11.53 12.94
C LEU A 132 3.00 -10.42 12.39
N LEU A 133 3.38 -9.16 12.65
CA LEU A 133 2.66 -7.97 12.22
C LEU A 133 3.22 -7.47 10.88
N THR A 134 2.39 -7.49 9.84
CA THR A 134 2.74 -7.04 8.47
C THR A 134 1.80 -5.96 7.94
N ALA A 135 1.11 -5.26 8.83
CA ALA A 135 0.06 -4.29 8.52
C ALA A 135 0.57 -2.85 8.31
N GLY A 136 1.88 -2.64 8.12
CA GLY A 136 2.46 -1.30 7.96
C GLY A 136 2.60 -0.57 9.29
N GLN A 137 2.57 0.77 9.27
CA GLN A 137 2.72 1.58 10.48
C GLN A 137 1.52 1.39 11.42
N LEU A 138 1.81 1.39 12.72
CA LEU A 138 0.85 1.35 13.82
C LEU A 138 1.02 2.62 14.68
N SER A 139 -0.07 3.09 15.25
CA SER A 139 -0.11 4.17 16.24
C SER A 139 0.48 3.72 17.57
N GLN A 140 0.81 4.69 18.44
CA GLN A 140 1.33 4.38 19.78
C GLN A 140 0.32 3.54 20.59
N GLN A 141 -0.97 3.87 20.52
CA GLN A 141 -2.02 3.14 21.22
C GLN A 141 -2.09 1.66 20.81
N GLU A 142 -1.97 1.36 19.52
CA GLU A 142 -1.97 -0.01 19.00
C GLU A 142 -0.72 -0.79 19.46
N ILE A 143 0.45 -0.14 19.48
CA ILE A 143 1.69 -0.74 20.01
C ILE A 143 1.57 -1.01 21.51
N ASP A 144 1.02 -0.07 22.27
CA ASP A 144 0.85 -0.20 23.72
C ASP A 144 -0.06 -1.38 24.07
N GLN A 145 -1.12 -1.64 23.29
CA GLN A 145 -1.98 -2.81 23.46
C GLN A 145 -1.22 -4.13 23.28
N PHE A 146 -0.37 -4.25 22.26
CA PHE A 146 0.48 -5.44 22.11
C PHE A 146 1.49 -5.58 23.25
N SER A 147 2.00 -4.46 23.79
CA SER A 147 2.87 -4.48 24.96
C SER A 147 2.17 -5.05 26.19
N VAL A 148 0.89 -4.73 26.38
CA VAL A 148 0.06 -5.31 27.46
C VAL A 148 -0.05 -6.82 27.31
N TYR A 149 -0.28 -7.34 26.10
CA TYR A 149 -0.34 -8.79 25.87
C TYR A 149 0.98 -9.49 26.16
N ALA A 150 2.11 -8.89 25.75
CA ALA A 150 3.43 -9.40 26.09
C ALA A 150 3.64 -9.52 27.61
N GLN A 151 3.22 -8.51 28.38
CA GLN A 151 3.35 -8.49 29.84
C GLN A 151 2.40 -9.48 30.54
N HIS A 152 1.16 -9.57 30.07
CA HIS A 152 0.13 -10.38 30.72
C HIS A 152 0.27 -11.88 30.43
N ASN A 153 0.62 -12.25 29.20
CA ASN A 153 0.52 -13.64 28.76
C ASN A 153 1.73 -14.15 27.97
N GLY A 154 2.80 -13.36 27.89
CA GLY A 154 4.07 -13.72 27.27
C GLY A 154 4.03 -13.74 25.74
N GLN A 155 3.03 -13.11 25.11
CA GLN A 155 2.97 -13.03 23.65
C GLN A 155 4.22 -12.36 23.07
N LYS A 156 4.79 -12.98 22.04
CA LYS A 156 5.93 -12.46 21.28
C LYS A 156 5.42 -11.78 20.02
N GLN A 157 5.92 -10.58 19.73
CA GLN A 157 5.56 -9.83 18.53
C GLN A 157 6.78 -9.56 17.65
N VAL A 158 6.65 -9.84 16.37
CA VAL A 158 7.58 -9.40 15.33
C VAL A 158 6.87 -8.34 14.50
N PHE A 159 7.37 -7.11 14.55
CA PHE A 159 6.83 -5.99 13.78
C PHE A 159 7.63 -5.75 12.52
N ARG A 160 7.04 -6.06 11.36
CA ARG A 160 7.70 -5.94 10.06
C ARG A 160 7.17 -4.75 9.27
N THR A 161 8.05 -3.80 9.00
CA THR A 161 7.74 -2.60 8.21
C THR A 161 8.86 -2.26 7.22
N ALA A 162 8.50 -1.53 6.16
CA ALA A 162 9.46 -1.07 5.14
C ALA A 162 10.32 0.11 5.61
N ALA A 163 9.80 0.92 6.53
CA ALA A 163 10.42 2.09 7.11
C ALA A 163 10.40 1.99 8.65
N PRO A 164 11.26 2.74 9.38
CA PRO A 164 11.22 2.79 10.83
C PRO A 164 9.80 2.98 11.39
N ALA A 165 9.53 2.37 12.54
CA ALA A 165 8.28 2.58 13.26
C ALA A 165 8.14 4.06 13.63
N GLN A 166 6.95 4.62 13.44
CA GLN A 166 6.63 5.96 13.92
C GLN A 166 6.36 5.98 15.43
N ALA A 167 5.81 4.89 15.95
CA ALA A 167 5.60 4.67 17.38
C ALA A 167 6.90 4.18 18.06
N THR A 168 7.01 4.46 19.36
CA THR A 168 8.06 3.91 20.21
C THR A 168 7.74 2.44 20.48
N LEU A 169 8.66 1.54 20.09
CA LEU A 169 8.49 0.11 20.28
C LEU A 169 9.01 -0.32 21.66
N PRO A 170 8.29 -1.20 22.38
CA PRO A 170 8.80 -1.79 23.61
C PRO A 170 9.91 -2.81 23.33
N ASP A 171 10.80 -3.05 24.30
CA ASP A 171 11.89 -4.04 24.18
C ASP A 171 11.39 -5.46 23.92
N SER A 172 10.14 -5.76 24.29
CA SER A 172 9.49 -7.05 24.03
C SER A 172 9.13 -7.27 22.56
N MET A 173 9.09 -6.21 21.74
CA MET A 173 8.68 -6.27 20.35
C MET A 173 9.90 -6.21 19.42
N GLN A 174 10.10 -7.28 18.64
CA GLN A 174 11.20 -7.33 17.68
C GLN A 174 10.82 -6.56 16.40
N TRP A 175 11.56 -5.52 16.05
CA TRP A 175 11.41 -4.85 14.76
C TRP A 175 12.22 -5.53 13.65
N LEU A 176 11.59 -5.70 12.49
CA LEU A 176 12.21 -6.23 11.27
C LEU A 176 11.99 -5.24 10.12
N LYS A 177 13.08 -4.62 9.64
CA LYS A 177 13.04 -3.84 8.41
C LYS A 177 13.01 -4.77 7.20
N ALA A 178 11.97 -4.69 6.38
CA ALA A 178 11.87 -5.50 5.17
C ALA A 178 11.10 -4.78 4.05
N ILE A 179 11.61 -4.86 2.82
CA ILE A 179 11.00 -4.25 1.63
C ILE A 179 10.87 -5.34 0.57
N GLY A 180 9.66 -5.54 0.05
CA GLY A 180 9.39 -6.55 -0.97
C GLY A 180 9.97 -6.22 -2.37
N PRO A 181 9.76 -7.10 -3.36
CA PRO A 181 8.89 -8.27 -3.29
C PRO A 181 9.43 -9.36 -2.38
N PHE A 182 8.53 -10.11 -1.73
CA PHE A 182 8.88 -11.21 -0.84
C PHE A 182 8.74 -12.54 -1.59
N ASN A 183 9.75 -13.41 -1.48
CA ASN A 183 9.67 -14.76 -2.02
C ASN A 183 9.08 -15.73 -0.98
N HIS A 184 8.47 -16.80 -1.47
CA HIS A 184 7.76 -17.78 -0.64
C HIS A 184 8.64 -18.51 0.37
N GLN A 185 9.84 -18.94 -0.03
CA GLN A 185 10.74 -19.70 0.83
C GLN A 185 11.19 -18.88 2.05
N ASP A 186 11.54 -17.61 1.83
CA ASP A 186 11.93 -16.70 2.91
C ASP A 186 10.77 -16.40 3.86
N GLU A 187 9.55 -16.23 3.33
CA GLU A 187 8.37 -16.03 4.18
C GLU A 187 8.08 -17.26 5.04
N ARG A 188 8.18 -18.46 4.47
CA ARG A 188 8.03 -19.72 5.21
C ARG A 188 9.09 -19.85 6.31
N ALA A 189 10.35 -19.64 5.97
CA ALA A 189 11.46 -19.69 6.92
C ALA A 189 11.30 -18.64 8.04
N LEU A 190 10.78 -17.44 7.73
CA LEU A 190 10.50 -16.40 8.71
C LEU A 190 9.41 -16.84 9.70
N LEU A 191 8.29 -17.36 9.21
CA LEU A 191 7.19 -17.85 10.05
C LEU A 191 7.64 -19.00 10.96
N GLU A 192 8.39 -19.97 10.42
CA GLU A 192 8.95 -21.09 11.19
C GLU A 192 9.96 -20.62 12.24
N LYS A 193 10.89 -19.73 11.86
CA LYS A 193 11.91 -19.15 12.76
C LYS A 193 11.29 -18.49 13.98
N HIS A 194 10.20 -17.74 13.78
CA HIS A 194 9.51 -17.04 14.85
C HIS A 194 8.41 -17.87 15.52
N ARG A 195 8.21 -19.12 15.09
CA ARG A 195 7.13 -20.01 15.54
C ARG A 195 5.77 -19.30 15.50
N THR A 196 5.55 -18.52 14.45
CA THR A 196 4.37 -17.67 14.30
C THR A 196 3.11 -18.53 14.34
N ASP A 197 2.16 -18.16 15.21
CA ASP A 197 0.84 -18.78 15.29
C ASP A 197 -0.27 -17.83 14.78
N LEU A 198 0.03 -16.53 14.65
CA LEU A 198 -0.83 -15.53 14.02
C LEU A 198 -0.06 -14.62 13.06
N LEU A 199 -0.56 -14.51 11.83
CA LEU A 199 -0.14 -13.49 10.87
C LEU A 199 -1.19 -12.37 10.81
N ILE A 200 -0.79 -11.13 11.12
CA ILE A 200 -1.63 -9.95 10.92
C ILE A 200 -1.24 -9.25 9.62
N SER A 201 -2.21 -9.00 8.75
CA SER A 201 -1.97 -8.35 7.47
C SER A 201 -3.09 -7.42 7.01
N LYS A 202 -2.74 -6.46 6.16
CA LYS A 202 -3.68 -5.66 5.38
C LYS A 202 -4.02 -6.39 4.10
N ASN A 203 -5.29 -6.43 3.68
CA ASN A 203 -5.72 -6.99 2.39
C ASN A 203 -5.27 -6.11 1.22
N SER A 204 -3.97 -6.03 1.03
CA SER A 204 -3.32 -5.09 0.12
C SER A 204 -3.46 -5.54 -1.33
N GLY A 205 -3.75 -6.83 -1.57
CA GLY A 205 -3.73 -7.43 -2.89
C GLY A 205 -2.32 -7.46 -3.51
N GLY A 206 -2.25 -8.00 -4.73
CA GLY A 206 -1.04 -8.01 -5.55
C GLY A 206 0.01 -9.04 -5.15
N ALA A 207 0.71 -9.56 -6.15
CA ALA A 207 1.66 -10.66 -5.98
C ALA A 207 2.89 -10.31 -5.12
N ALA A 208 3.30 -9.04 -5.07
CA ALA A 208 4.57 -8.63 -4.44
C ALA A 208 4.65 -8.94 -2.93
N THR A 209 3.50 -9.12 -2.26
CA THR A 209 3.45 -9.41 -0.81
C THR A 209 2.56 -10.61 -0.47
N GLU A 210 2.10 -11.36 -1.47
CA GLU A 210 1.19 -12.51 -1.28
C GLU A 210 1.89 -13.72 -0.65
N ALA A 211 3.20 -13.87 -0.88
CA ALA A 211 4.00 -15.01 -0.44
C ALA A 211 3.79 -15.42 1.03
N LYS A 212 3.58 -14.45 1.94
CA LYS A 212 3.31 -14.68 3.36
C LYS A 212 2.01 -15.42 3.64
N LEU A 213 0.99 -15.18 2.81
CA LEU A 213 -0.32 -15.83 2.92
C LEU A 213 -0.23 -17.28 2.45
N ILE A 214 0.53 -17.53 1.38
CA ILE A 214 0.81 -18.88 0.88
C ILE A 214 1.58 -19.67 1.95
N ALA A 215 2.62 -19.08 2.54
CA ALA A 215 3.38 -19.72 3.60
C ALA A 215 2.53 -19.97 4.87
N ALA A 216 1.68 -19.01 5.27
CA ALA A 216 0.77 -19.19 6.39
C ALA A 216 -0.21 -20.35 6.16
N ARG A 217 -0.76 -20.47 4.95
CA ARG A 217 -1.64 -21.59 4.55
C ARG A 217 -0.95 -22.94 4.70
N GLU A 218 0.26 -23.08 4.18
CA GLU A 218 1.03 -24.33 4.26
C GLU A 218 1.37 -24.73 5.69
N LEU A 219 1.58 -23.76 6.57
CA LEU A 219 1.89 -23.96 7.97
C LEU A 219 0.62 -24.07 8.86
N GLY A 220 -0.57 -23.88 8.27
CA GLY A 220 -1.83 -23.88 9.01
C GLY A 220 -1.98 -22.72 10.00
N ILE A 221 -1.24 -21.63 9.79
CA ILE A 221 -1.21 -20.42 10.61
C ILE A 221 -2.47 -19.59 10.33
N GLU A 222 -3.04 -19.03 11.39
CA GLU A 222 -4.20 -18.14 11.26
C GLU A 222 -3.78 -16.78 10.73
N VAL A 223 -4.64 -16.18 9.90
CA VAL A 223 -4.40 -14.87 9.30
C VAL A 223 -5.50 -13.92 9.70
N PHE A 224 -5.16 -12.89 10.45
CA PHE A 224 -6.05 -11.76 10.67
C PHE A 224 -5.85 -10.75 9.55
N MET A 225 -6.89 -10.61 8.75
CA MET A 225 -6.91 -9.78 7.56
C MET A 225 -7.69 -8.50 7.85
N LEU A 226 -6.98 -7.36 7.89
CA LEU A 226 -7.62 -6.06 7.89
C LEU A 226 -8.16 -5.76 6.49
N GLU A 227 -9.46 -5.49 6.41
CA GLU A 227 -10.16 -5.13 5.19
C GLU A 227 -9.81 -3.72 4.74
N ARG A 228 -9.96 -3.48 3.43
CA ARG A 228 -9.64 -2.18 2.84
C ARG A 228 -10.61 -1.11 3.34
N PRO A 229 -10.13 0.13 3.56
CA PRO A 229 -11.04 1.24 3.81
C PRO A 229 -11.88 1.52 2.57
N GLU A 230 -13.08 2.06 2.78
CA GLU A 230 -13.86 2.65 1.70
C GLU A 230 -13.14 3.88 1.14
N LEU A 231 -13.03 3.95 -0.18
CA LEU A 231 -12.42 5.06 -0.90
C LEU A 231 -13.51 5.80 -1.69
N PRO A 232 -13.42 7.14 -1.82
CA PRO A 232 -14.33 7.86 -2.70
C PRO A 232 -14.14 7.42 -4.16
N GLU A 233 -15.23 7.47 -4.92
CA GLU A 233 -15.23 7.10 -6.33
C GLU A 233 -14.30 8.00 -7.13
N ALA A 234 -13.48 7.37 -7.97
CA ALA A 234 -12.69 8.04 -8.99
C ALA A 234 -13.47 7.96 -10.32
N ASP A 235 -13.21 8.87 -11.27
CA ASP A 235 -13.94 8.93 -12.54
C ASP A 235 -13.78 7.66 -13.37
N GLN A 236 -12.63 6.99 -13.23
CA GLN A 236 -12.36 5.70 -13.84
C GLN A 236 -11.45 4.85 -12.96
N ILE A 237 -11.74 3.54 -12.88
CA ILE A 237 -10.98 2.58 -12.06
C ILE A 237 -10.49 1.42 -12.93
N PHE A 238 -9.20 1.15 -12.87
CA PHE A 238 -8.53 0.06 -13.58
C PHE A 238 -8.05 -1.02 -12.61
N ARG A 239 -8.10 -2.28 -13.06
CA ARG A 239 -7.60 -3.44 -12.32
C ARG A 239 -6.42 -4.14 -13.01
N ASP A 240 -6.25 -3.88 -14.31
CA ASP A 240 -5.11 -4.30 -15.11
C ASP A 240 -4.24 -3.11 -15.51
N ILE A 241 -2.92 -3.33 -15.54
CA ILE A 241 -1.94 -2.28 -15.86
C ILE A 241 -2.02 -1.90 -17.34
N THR A 242 -2.24 -2.89 -18.21
CA THR A 242 -2.32 -2.69 -19.66
C THR A 242 -3.54 -1.84 -19.98
N ASP A 243 -4.71 -2.18 -19.42
CA ASP A 243 -5.94 -1.39 -19.62
C ASP A 243 -5.76 0.06 -19.17
N CYS A 244 -5.10 0.28 -18.03
CA CYS A 244 -4.80 1.61 -17.51
C CYS A 244 -3.88 2.40 -18.46
N VAL A 245 -2.79 1.79 -18.92
CA VAL A 245 -1.82 2.41 -19.83
C VAL A 245 -2.45 2.69 -21.20
N ASP A 246 -3.28 1.79 -21.71
CA ASP A 246 -3.99 1.92 -22.98
C ASP A 246 -4.98 3.08 -22.93
N ALA A 247 -5.75 3.19 -21.85
CA ALA A 247 -6.68 4.31 -21.65
C ALA A 247 -5.96 5.66 -21.59
N ILE A 248 -4.79 5.73 -20.95
CA ILE A 248 -3.98 6.96 -20.93
C ILE A 248 -3.52 7.30 -22.34
N GLY A 249 -3.07 6.31 -23.12
CA GLY A 249 -2.69 6.50 -24.52
C GLY A 249 -3.84 7.05 -25.39
N THR A 250 -5.05 6.50 -25.23
CA THR A 250 -6.25 7.00 -25.93
C THR A 250 -6.55 8.45 -25.54
N ARG A 251 -6.53 8.78 -24.25
CA ARG A 251 -6.78 10.15 -23.77
C ARG A 251 -5.75 11.16 -24.27
N VAL A 252 -4.47 10.79 -24.30
CA VAL A 252 -3.40 11.61 -24.87
C VAL A 252 -3.70 11.95 -26.33
N ASN A 253 -4.18 10.97 -27.11
CA ASN A 253 -4.50 11.17 -28.53
C ASN A 253 -5.73 12.04 -28.75
N GLU A 254 -6.75 11.94 -27.88
CA GLU A 254 -7.96 12.79 -27.93
C GLU A 254 -7.69 14.26 -27.54
N SER A 255 -6.61 14.50 -26.78
CA SER A 255 -6.23 15.83 -26.32
C SER A 255 -5.26 16.56 -27.26
N ARG A 256 -4.85 15.92 -28.37
CA ARG A 256 -4.01 16.50 -29.43
C ARG A 256 -4.87 17.12 -30.53
#